data_AF-A0A166KDH3-F1
#
_entry.id   AF-A0A166KDH3-F1
#
_cell.length_a   1.000
_cell.length_b   1.000
_cell.length_c   1.000
_cell.angle_alpha   90.00
_cell.angle_beta   90.00
_cell.angle_gamma   90.00
#
_symmetry.space_group_name_H-M   'P 1'
#
loop_
_entity.id
_entity.type
_entity.pdbx_description
1 polymer ?
#
loop_
_entity_poly.entity_id
_entity_poly.type
_entity_poly.pdbx_seq_one_letter_code
_entity_poly.pdbx_strand_id
1 'polypeptide(L)'
;MSQLIFRLCEASDGRIFACLSDQPNVEDVFDSGYKVAYKNRDNSNGTELLASWRSSFIVKSAEFNKLPEDAELPAEIQSAFDTMMASLIKGVDVFFCDYNLGIQANAPICNNIMDNYKSTDFVLFSCEEMIGNDPRTQPYLVSYAAPRYPDTGNIGRQHRIYSKTDAFAFCQAVHAIVVQREKDALTGGHIRTELDPYINQENVEKSHAENAINQFVKAIQHSSGTAQTNLALAGPEQ
;
A
#
# COMPACT_ATOMS: atom_id res chain seq x y z
N MET A 1 -4.26 6.23 -20.06
CA MET A 1 -2.89 6.10 -19.53
C MET A 1 -2.96 6.30 -18.02
N SER A 2 -2.14 5.58 -17.26
CA SER A 2 -2.11 5.60 -15.79
C SER A 2 -0.81 6.23 -15.28
N GLN A 3 -0.79 6.66 -14.01
CA GLN A 3 0.41 7.09 -13.30
C GLN A 3 0.45 6.40 -11.95
N LEU A 4 1.65 6.01 -11.50
CA LEU A 4 1.85 5.58 -10.14
C LEU A 4 1.90 6.79 -9.23
N ILE A 5 1.18 6.70 -8.13
CA ILE A 5 1.12 7.70 -7.08
C ILE A 5 1.71 7.04 -5.83
N PHE A 6 2.73 7.66 -5.27
CA PHE A 6 3.20 7.35 -3.92
C PHE A 6 3.00 8.56 -3.02
N ARG A 7 2.29 8.34 -1.92
CA ARG A 7 1.99 9.34 -0.90
C ARG A 7 2.50 8.85 0.45
N LEU A 8 3.35 9.64 1.10
CA LEU A 8 3.84 9.37 2.45
C LEU A 8 3.33 10.46 3.38
N CYS A 9 2.81 10.06 4.54
CA CYS A 9 2.24 10.96 5.53
C CYS A 9 2.64 10.57 6.95
N GLU A 10 2.82 11.56 7.80
CA GLU A 10 2.99 11.40 9.24
C GLU A 10 1.69 11.81 9.96
N ALA A 11 1.15 10.92 10.77
CA ALA A 11 -0.03 11.18 11.62
C ALA A 11 0.34 12.03 12.84
N SER A 12 -0.66 12.57 13.53
CA SER A 12 -0.48 13.39 14.73
C SER A 12 0.18 12.64 15.90
N ASP A 13 0.07 11.31 15.95
CA ASP A 13 0.76 10.44 16.91
C ASP A 13 2.16 10.00 16.45
N GLY A 14 2.65 10.58 15.35
CA GLY A 14 3.96 10.29 14.74
C GLY A 14 4.02 8.98 13.97
N ARG A 15 2.89 8.30 13.69
CA ARG A 15 2.88 7.10 12.83
C ARG A 15 3.02 7.46 11.37
N ILE A 16 3.74 6.62 10.63
CA ILE A 16 3.99 6.84 9.20
C ILE A 16 3.08 5.97 8.36
N PHE A 17 2.30 6.62 7.51
CA PHE A 17 1.39 5.99 6.57
C PHE A 17 1.90 6.21 5.14
N ALA A 18 1.87 5.16 4.32
CA ALA A 18 2.18 5.25 2.91
C ALA A 18 1.01 4.72 2.06
N CYS A 19 0.83 5.27 0.87
CA CYS A 19 -0.10 4.78 -0.14
C CYS A 19 0.58 4.71 -1.50
N LEU A 20 0.52 3.54 -2.15
CA LEU A 20 1.02 3.27 -3.49
C LEU A 20 -0.12 2.75 -4.37
N SER A 21 -0.37 3.41 -5.50
CA SER A 21 -1.48 3.07 -6.38
C SER A 21 -1.27 3.59 -7.80
N ASP A 22 -1.93 2.98 -8.77
CA ASP A 22 -2.12 3.54 -10.12
C ASP A 22 -3.58 3.95 -10.40
N GLN A 23 -4.43 3.95 -9.37
CA GLN A 23 -5.84 4.31 -9.46
C GLN A 23 -6.02 5.83 -9.39
N PRO A 24 -6.98 6.39 -10.15
CA PRO A 24 -7.32 7.79 -10.03
C PRO A 24 -7.94 8.11 -8.66
N ASN A 25 -7.71 9.32 -8.16
CA ASN A 25 -8.32 9.88 -6.94
C ASN A 25 -8.07 9.10 -5.64
N VAL A 26 -7.13 8.14 -5.64
CA VAL A 26 -6.75 7.38 -4.45
C VAL A 26 -6.19 8.27 -3.34
N GLU A 27 -5.57 9.40 -3.72
CA GLU A 27 -5.05 10.42 -2.80
C GLU A 27 -6.17 11.03 -1.94
N ASP A 28 -7.32 11.35 -2.54
CA ASP A 28 -8.45 11.97 -1.85
C ASP A 28 -9.13 11.02 -0.88
N VAL A 29 -9.30 9.76 -1.27
CA VAL A 29 -9.91 8.73 -0.41
C VAL A 29 -8.97 8.35 0.74
N PHE A 30 -7.66 8.34 0.51
CA PHE A 30 -6.66 8.11 1.55
C PHE A 30 -6.65 9.22 2.60
N ASP A 31 -6.62 10.48 2.16
CA ASP A 31 -6.69 11.63 3.07
C ASP A 31 -8.04 11.73 3.81
N SER A 32 -9.14 11.42 3.12
CA SER A 32 -10.47 11.39 3.72
C SER A 32 -10.61 10.28 4.75
N GLY A 33 -10.07 9.10 4.46
CA GLY A 33 -10.02 7.97 5.38
C GLY A 33 -9.25 8.33 6.66
N TYR A 34 -8.12 9.02 6.53
CA TYR A 34 -7.38 9.52 7.70
C TYR A 34 -8.20 10.52 8.52
N LYS A 35 -8.83 11.51 7.89
CA LYS A 35 -9.70 12.50 8.57
C LYS A 35 -10.77 11.82 9.42
N VAL A 36 -11.41 10.78 8.87
CA VAL A 36 -12.43 10.01 9.58
C VAL A 36 -11.82 9.20 10.72
N ALA A 37 -10.71 8.51 10.47
CA ALA A 37 -10.07 7.65 11.45
C ALA A 37 -9.46 8.43 12.62
N TYR A 38 -8.89 9.61 12.38
CA TYR A 38 -8.20 10.42 13.39
C TYR A 38 -9.05 11.55 13.99
N LYS A 39 -10.32 11.69 13.58
CA LYS A 39 -11.24 12.75 14.03
C LYS A 39 -11.23 13.00 15.56
N ASN A 40 -11.18 11.93 16.35
CA ASN A 40 -11.21 12.00 17.82
C ASN A 40 -9.85 11.67 18.48
N ARG A 41 -8.80 11.52 17.67
CA ARG A 41 -7.44 11.12 18.09
C ARG A 41 -6.45 12.27 17.94
N ASP A 42 -6.74 13.19 17.02
CA ASP A 42 -5.96 14.40 16.82
C ASP A 42 -6.31 15.44 17.87
N ASN A 43 -5.52 15.49 18.95
CA ASN A 43 -5.67 16.47 20.03
C ASN A 43 -4.90 17.78 19.76
N SER A 44 -4.24 17.90 18.60
CA SER A 44 -3.34 19.02 18.31
C SER A 44 -4.09 20.34 18.09
N ASN A 45 -5.35 20.29 17.67
CA ASN A 45 -6.16 21.46 17.39
C ASN A 45 -7.45 21.45 18.20
N GLY A 46 -7.46 22.17 19.32
CA GLY A 46 -8.69 22.47 20.02
C GLY A 46 -9.72 23.04 19.06
N THR A 47 -10.86 22.37 18.93
CA THR A 47 -12.10 22.86 18.27
C THR A 47 -12.09 23.09 16.75
N GLU A 48 -11.08 22.69 15.98
CA GLU A 48 -11.12 22.83 14.50
C GLU A 48 -11.36 21.52 13.74
N LEU A 49 -12.08 21.67 12.62
CA LEU A 49 -12.72 20.63 11.83
C LEU A 49 -11.72 19.77 11.04
N LEU A 50 -11.73 18.46 11.32
CA LEU A 50 -11.08 17.36 10.57
C LEU A 50 -9.57 17.21 10.83
N ALA A 51 -9.14 15.98 11.15
CA ALA A 51 -7.74 15.65 11.39
C ALA A 51 -6.86 15.92 10.17
N SER A 52 -5.62 16.35 10.39
CA SER A 52 -4.65 16.63 9.33
C SER A 52 -3.34 15.87 9.52
N TRP A 53 -2.66 15.53 8.41
CA TRP A 53 -1.33 14.95 8.46
C TRP A 53 -0.34 15.99 8.99
N ARG A 54 0.53 15.59 9.93
CA ARG A 54 1.58 16.44 10.49
C ARG A 54 2.60 16.84 9.43
N SER A 55 2.98 15.89 8.58
CA SER A 55 3.82 16.11 7.40
C SER A 55 3.35 15.18 6.29
N SER A 56 3.52 15.58 5.02
CA SER A 56 3.24 14.68 3.89
C SER A 56 4.00 15.10 2.64
N PHE A 57 4.22 14.14 1.75
CA PHE A 57 4.58 14.42 0.37
C PHE A 57 3.89 13.45 -0.58
N ILE A 58 3.84 13.85 -1.85
CA ILE A 58 3.35 13.04 -2.96
C ILE A 58 4.33 13.11 -4.13
N VAL A 59 4.50 11.97 -4.80
CA VAL A 59 5.23 11.85 -6.06
C VAL A 59 4.35 11.09 -7.06
N LYS A 60 4.46 11.47 -8.33
CA LYS A 60 3.73 10.84 -9.44
C LYS A 60 4.75 10.39 -10.49
N SER A 61 4.62 9.17 -11.00
CA SER A 61 5.51 8.67 -12.03
C SER A 61 5.22 9.29 -13.39
N ALA A 62 6.08 9.01 -14.37
CA ALA A 62 5.70 9.13 -15.78
C ALA A 62 4.44 8.30 -16.10
N GLU A 63 3.70 8.74 -17.11
CA GLU A 63 2.54 8.01 -17.61
C GLU A 63 2.94 6.68 -18.24
N PHE A 64 2.10 5.67 -18.06
CA PHE A 64 2.31 4.35 -18.64
C PHE A 64 1.00 3.66 -19.00
N ASN A 65 1.11 2.62 -19.82
CA ASN A 65 0.02 1.69 -20.07
C ASN A 65 0.21 0.49 -19.16
N LYS A 66 -0.85 0.13 -18.43
CA LYS A 66 -0.86 -1.08 -17.61
C LYS A 66 -0.58 -2.30 -18.51
N LEU A 67 0.10 -3.29 -17.95
CA LEU A 67 0.31 -4.57 -18.62
C LEU A 67 -1.05 -5.22 -18.89
N PRO A 68 -1.26 -5.84 -20.07
CA PRO A 68 -2.49 -6.53 -20.37
C PRO A 68 -2.73 -7.68 -19.38
N GLU A 69 -3.98 -8.14 -19.36
CA GLU A 69 -4.37 -9.35 -18.63
C GLU A 69 -3.70 -10.58 -19.28
N ASP A 70 -2.55 -10.98 -18.74
CA ASP A 70 -1.90 -12.25 -19.05
C ASP A 70 -1.99 -13.18 -17.83
N ALA A 71 -1.95 -14.49 -18.07
CA ALA A 71 -2.14 -15.50 -17.02
C ALA A 71 -1.03 -15.51 -15.95
N GLU A 72 0.14 -14.92 -16.23
CA GLU A 72 1.29 -14.92 -15.31
C GLU A 72 2.03 -13.57 -15.35
N LEU A 73 2.35 -13.04 -14.15
CA LEU A 73 3.14 -11.82 -14.01
C LEU A 73 4.61 -12.09 -14.42
N PRO A 74 5.19 -11.33 -15.37
CA PRO A 74 6.58 -11.54 -15.74
C PRO A 74 7.54 -11.37 -14.56
N ALA A 75 8.51 -12.28 -14.41
CA ALA A 75 9.45 -12.27 -13.29
C ALA A 75 10.24 -10.95 -13.15
N GLU A 76 10.53 -10.29 -14.28
CA GLU A 76 11.18 -8.98 -14.29
C GLU A 76 10.30 -7.90 -13.61
N ILE A 77 8.99 -7.96 -13.80
CA ILE A 77 8.04 -7.03 -13.20
C ILE A 77 7.91 -7.28 -11.70
N GLN A 78 7.84 -8.54 -11.27
CA GLN A 78 7.87 -8.88 -9.84
C GLN A 78 9.17 -8.39 -9.18
N SER A 79 10.33 -8.62 -9.81
CA SER A 79 11.63 -8.17 -9.30
C SER A 79 11.73 -6.65 -9.19
N ALA A 80 11.23 -5.93 -10.21
CA ALA A 80 11.18 -4.47 -10.21
C ALA A 80 10.23 -3.94 -9.12
N PHE A 81 9.08 -4.59 -8.91
CA PHE A 81 8.17 -4.27 -7.82
C PHE A 81 8.81 -4.50 -6.45
N ASP A 82 9.47 -5.65 -6.25
CA ASP A 82 10.12 -5.98 -4.98
C ASP A 82 11.23 -4.96 -4.65
N THR A 83 11.99 -4.54 -5.65
CA THR A 83 13.04 -3.51 -5.52
C THR A 83 12.45 -2.15 -5.17
N MET A 84 11.36 -1.76 -5.82
CA MET A 84 10.63 -0.53 -5.50
C MET A 84 10.11 -0.57 -4.06
N MET A 85 9.44 -1.64 -3.66
CA MET A 85 8.88 -1.79 -2.32
C MET A 85 9.97 -1.75 -1.23
N ALA A 86 11.10 -2.42 -1.45
CA ALA A 86 12.24 -2.37 -0.54
C ALA A 86 12.81 -0.96 -0.32
N SER A 87 12.63 -0.08 -1.32
CA SER A 87 13.05 1.32 -1.27
C SER A 87 12.02 2.22 -0.56
N LEU A 88 10.73 1.90 -0.67
CA LEU A 88 9.63 2.74 -0.18
C LEU A 88 9.14 2.41 1.24
N ILE A 89 9.32 1.17 1.70
CA ILE A 89 8.66 0.68 2.92
C ILE A 89 9.40 0.99 4.23
N LYS A 90 10.64 1.46 4.15
CA LYS A 90 11.46 1.76 5.34
C LYS A 90 10.81 2.85 6.19
N GLY A 91 10.69 2.59 7.49
CA GLY A 91 10.04 3.50 8.45
C GLY A 91 8.51 3.56 8.36
N VAL A 92 7.86 2.82 7.44
CA VAL A 92 6.41 2.87 7.26
C VAL A 92 5.70 1.94 8.25
N ASP A 93 4.80 2.50 9.06
CA ASP A 93 3.96 1.75 10.01
C ASP A 93 2.80 1.03 9.30
N VAL A 94 2.15 1.73 8.37
CA VAL A 94 0.98 1.23 7.62
C VAL A 94 1.12 1.57 6.15
N PHE A 95 1.09 0.54 5.30
CA PHE A 95 1.28 0.65 3.86
C PHE A 95 0.01 0.24 3.12
N PHE A 96 -0.56 1.18 2.37
CA PHE A 96 -1.68 0.96 1.48
C PHE A 96 -1.13 0.66 0.09
N CYS A 97 -1.48 -0.48 -0.49
CA CYS A 97 -1.01 -0.86 -1.82
C CYS A 97 -2.16 -1.39 -2.68
N ASP A 98 -2.21 -0.93 -3.93
CA ASP A 98 -3.07 -1.56 -4.92
C ASP A 98 -2.58 -2.99 -5.16
N TYR A 99 -3.47 -3.96 -5.02
CA TYR A 99 -3.15 -5.38 -5.12
C TYR A 99 -2.73 -5.78 -6.55
N ASN A 100 -3.24 -5.08 -7.56
CA ASN A 100 -3.00 -5.33 -8.99
C ASN A 100 -2.19 -4.18 -9.63
N LEU A 101 -1.25 -3.58 -8.89
CA LEU A 101 -0.50 -2.40 -9.30
C LEU A 101 0.17 -2.56 -10.67
N GLY A 102 -0.18 -1.70 -11.62
CA GLY A 102 0.43 -1.64 -12.95
C GLY A 102 -0.06 -2.71 -13.95
N ILE A 103 -1.03 -3.54 -13.58
CA ILE A 103 -1.52 -4.67 -14.37
C ILE A 103 -3.04 -4.53 -14.57
N GLN A 104 -3.55 -4.97 -15.71
CA GLN A 104 -4.98 -4.93 -16.03
C GLN A 104 -5.80 -6.09 -15.40
N ALA A 105 -5.22 -6.89 -14.48
CA ALA A 105 -5.80 -8.14 -13.99
C ALA A 105 -5.33 -8.59 -12.60
N ASN A 106 -5.98 -9.66 -12.11
CA ASN A 106 -5.96 -10.23 -10.75
C ASN A 106 -4.67 -10.94 -10.31
N ALA A 107 -3.50 -10.45 -10.70
CA ALA A 107 -2.23 -11.03 -10.31
C ALA A 107 -1.72 -10.38 -9.01
N PRO A 108 -1.68 -11.11 -7.87
CA PRO A 108 -1.23 -10.59 -6.58
C PRO A 108 0.24 -10.19 -6.56
N ILE A 109 0.58 -8.95 -6.90
CA ILE A 109 1.99 -8.54 -6.90
C ILE A 109 2.56 -8.36 -5.47
N CYS A 110 1.67 -8.17 -4.49
CA CYS A 110 2.03 -7.76 -3.12
C CYS A 110 2.33 -8.90 -2.14
N ASN A 111 2.08 -10.17 -2.50
CA ASN A 111 2.07 -11.27 -1.54
C ASN A 111 3.42 -11.47 -0.83
N ASN A 112 4.51 -11.48 -1.58
CA ASN A 112 5.86 -11.72 -1.03
C ASN A 112 6.31 -10.58 -0.10
N ILE A 113 5.89 -9.35 -0.38
CA ILE A 113 6.27 -8.16 0.39
C ILE A 113 5.69 -8.21 1.80
N MET A 114 4.44 -8.65 1.94
CA MET A 114 3.82 -8.71 3.26
C MET A 114 4.54 -9.69 4.20
N ASP A 115 5.07 -10.79 3.66
CA ASP A 115 5.80 -11.79 4.44
C ASP A 115 7.22 -11.32 4.80
N ASN A 116 7.84 -10.50 3.95
CA ASN A 116 9.18 -9.95 4.16
C ASN A 116 9.20 -8.77 5.15
N TYR A 117 8.13 -7.95 5.18
CA TYR A 117 8.07 -6.72 5.96
C TYR A 117 7.06 -6.80 7.12
N LYS A 118 7.30 -7.73 8.06
CA LYS A 118 6.39 -8.04 9.17
C LYS A 118 6.16 -6.90 10.16
N SER A 119 7.07 -5.92 10.22
CA SER A 119 6.93 -4.72 11.06
C SER A 119 5.84 -3.77 10.55
N THR A 120 5.56 -3.79 9.25
CA THR A 120 4.60 -2.91 8.58
C THR A 120 3.24 -3.59 8.46
N ASP A 121 2.17 -2.86 8.76
CA ASP A 121 0.81 -3.28 8.48
C ASP A 121 0.40 -2.97 7.05
N PHE A 122 -0.43 -3.82 6.47
CA PHE A 122 -0.83 -3.68 5.07
C PHE A 122 -2.33 -3.50 4.92
N VAL A 123 -2.71 -2.56 4.06
CA VAL A 123 -4.05 -2.46 3.50
C VAL A 123 -3.94 -2.65 1.99
N LEU A 124 -4.39 -3.80 1.51
CA LEU A 124 -4.44 -4.12 0.09
C LEU A 124 -5.82 -3.77 -0.43
N PHE A 125 -5.89 -3.03 -1.52
CA PHE A 125 -7.15 -2.65 -2.17
C PHE A 125 -7.16 -3.11 -3.63
N SER A 126 -8.29 -2.96 -4.33
CA SER A 126 -8.60 -3.65 -5.59
C SER A 126 -8.74 -5.16 -5.41
N CYS A 127 -9.34 -5.55 -4.29
CA CYS A 127 -9.51 -6.94 -3.86
C CYS A 127 -10.96 -7.43 -4.05
N GLU A 128 -11.72 -6.85 -4.97
CA GLU A 128 -13.14 -7.14 -5.14
C GLU A 128 -13.42 -8.62 -5.45
N GLU A 129 -12.48 -9.32 -6.09
CA GLU A 129 -12.62 -10.77 -6.33
C GLU A 129 -12.46 -11.62 -5.07
N MET A 130 -11.59 -11.19 -4.14
CA MET A 130 -11.38 -11.89 -2.88
C MET A 130 -12.52 -11.63 -1.88
N ILE A 131 -13.12 -10.44 -1.93
CA ILE A 131 -14.14 -9.99 -0.96
C ILE A 131 -15.55 -10.19 -1.50
N GLY A 132 -15.70 -10.24 -2.82
CA GLY A 132 -16.97 -10.29 -3.55
C GLY A 132 -17.49 -8.92 -3.97
N ASN A 133 -18.12 -8.87 -5.13
CA ASN A 133 -18.65 -7.65 -5.76
C ASN A 133 -19.99 -7.15 -5.19
N ASP A 134 -20.64 -7.89 -4.27
CA ASP A 134 -21.94 -7.47 -3.73
C ASP A 134 -21.76 -6.25 -2.79
N PRO A 135 -22.38 -5.09 -3.05
CA PRO A 135 -22.29 -3.92 -2.17
C PRO A 135 -22.93 -4.13 -0.79
N ARG A 136 -23.70 -5.21 -0.60
CA ARG A 136 -24.30 -5.59 0.69
C ARG A 136 -23.39 -6.50 1.53
N THR A 137 -22.28 -7.01 0.97
CA THR A 137 -21.31 -7.82 1.71
C THR A 137 -20.23 -6.94 2.36
N GLN A 138 -19.42 -7.56 3.22
CA GLN A 138 -18.38 -6.88 4.00
C GLN A 138 -17.49 -5.97 3.11
N PRO A 139 -17.26 -4.70 3.50
CA PRO A 139 -16.46 -3.76 2.72
C PRO A 139 -14.96 -4.10 2.71
N TYR A 140 -14.52 -4.89 3.70
CA TYR A 140 -13.14 -5.34 3.83
C TYR A 140 -13.08 -6.66 4.62
N LEU A 141 -11.98 -7.39 4.45
CA LEU A 141 -11.62 -8.57 5.24
C LEU A 141 -10.38 -8.26 6.07
N VAL A 142 -10.44 -8.51 7.38
CA VAL A 142 -9.26 -8.44 8.27
C VAL A 142 -8.65 -9.82 8.38
N SER A 143 -7.38 -9.94 8.02
CA SER A 143 -6.57 -11.15 8.17
C SER A 143 -5.37 -10.88 9.07
N TYR A 144 -5.02 -11.86 9.89
CA TYR A 144 -3.81 -11.86 10.71
C TYR A 144 -2.87 -12.91 10.15
N ALA A 145 -1.66 -12.52 9.76
CA ALA A 145 -0.82 -13.39 8.96
C ALA A 145 0.39 -13.97 9.68
N ALA A 146 1.03 -13.21 10.59
CA ALA A 146 2.21 -13.69 11.30
C ALA A 146 2.49 -12.88 12.57
N PRO A 147 3.17 -13.48 13.57
CA PRO A 147 3.83 -12.72 14.63
C PRO A 147 4.83 -11.74 14.02
N ARG A 148 4.86 -10.50 14.51
CA ARG A 148 5.86 -9.49 14.07
C ARG A 148 7.25 -9.85 14.56
N TYR A 149 7.34 -10.42 15.76
CA TYR A 149 8.57 -10.65 16.49
C TYR A 149 8.62 -12.09 17.01
N PRO A 150 8.80 -13.08 16.13
CA PRO A 150 8.69 -14.49 16.46
C PRO A 150 9.66 -14.95 17.56
N ASP A 151 10.78 -14.25 17.71
CA ASP A 151 11.85 -14.57 18.67
C ASP A 151 11.74 -13.81 19.99
N THR A 152 10.71 -12.97 20.15
CA THR A 152 10.47 -12.22 21.38
C THR A 152 9.22 -12.76 22.08
N GLY A 153 9.10 -12.56 23.38
CA GLY A 153 7.86 -12.89 24.12
C GLY A 153 6.65 -12.03 23.71
N ASN A 154 6.82 -11.09 22.76
CA ASN A 154 5.78 -10.21 22.27
C ASN A 154 4.91 -10.91 21.20
N ILE A 155 3.60 -10.98 21.48
CA ILE A 155 2.61 -11.72 20.68
C ILE A 155 2.05 -10.85 19.53
N GLY A 156 2.53 -9.61 19.36
CA GLY A 156 2.04 -8.68 18.35
C GLY A 156 2.01 -9.31 16.94
N ARG A 157 0.90 -9.10 16.22
CA ARG A 157 0.69 -9.67 14.88
C ARG A 157 0.71 -8.59 13.82
N GLN A 158 1.19 -8.95 12.63
CA GLN A 158 1.01 -8.12 11.45
C GLN A 158 -0.46 -8.16 11.02
N HIS A 159 -1.05 -6.98 10.82
CA HIS A 159 -2.40 -6.81 10.31
C HIS A 159 -2.36 -6.71 8.78
N ARG A 160 -3.23 -7.48 8.13
CA ARG A 160 -3.47 -7.41 6.68
C ARG A 160 -4.95 -7.16 6.47
N ILE A 161 -5.31 -6.05 5.85
CA ILE A 161 -6.69 -5.74 5.49
C ILE A 161 -6.80 -5.79 3.97
N TYR A 162 -7.73 -6.60 3.47
CA TYR A 162 -8.10 -6.61 2.06
C TYR A 162 -9.37 -5.78 1.90
N SER A 163 -9.38 -4.81 1.01
CA SER A 163 -10.47 -3.85 0.84
C SER A 163 -10.89 -3.71 -0.62
N LYS A 164 -12.15 -3.34 -0.85
CA LYS A 164 -12.63 -2.88 -2.16
C LYS A 164 -12.08 -1.48 -2.43
N THR A 165 -12.00 -1.06 -3.68
CA THR A 165 -11.46 0.25 -4.05
C THR A 165 -12.48 1.39 -3.95
N ASP A 166 -13.75 1.08 -3.64
CA ASP A 166 -14.75 2.12 -3.41
C ASP A 166 -14.43 2.98 -2.18
N ALA A 167 -14.75 4.27 -2.25
CA ALA A 167 -14.37 5.26 -1.25
C ALA A 167 -14.87 4.91 0.17
N PHE A 168 -16.04 4.27 0.28
CA PHE A 168 -16.58 3.88 1.58
C PHE A 168 -15.77 2.72 2.17
N ALA A 169 -15.54 1.66 1.39
CA ALA A 169 -14.72 0.52 1.82
C ALA A 169 -13.29 0.93 2.19
N PHE A 170 -12.66 1.77 1.38
CA PHE A 170 -11.31 2.28 1.63
C PHE A 170 -11.23 3.06 2.94
N CYS A 171 -12.18 3.98 3.19
CA CYS A 171 -12.24 4.73 4.45
C CYS A 171 -12.45 3.79 5.65
N GLN A 172 -13.30 2.78 5.52
CA GLN A 172 -13.51 1.78 6.57
C GLN A 172 -12.25 0.95 6.84
N ALA A 173 -11.48 0.61 5.81
CA ALA A 173 -10.20 -0.09 5.97
C ALA A 173 -9.15 0.77 6.72
N VAL A 174 -9.06 2.08 6.41
CA VAL A 174 -8.22 3.02 7.17
C VAL A 174 -8.64 3.08 8.64
N HIS A 175 -9.93 3.16 8.92
CA HIS A 175 -10.41 3.15 10.30
C HIS A 175 -10.08 1.82 11.01
N ALA A 176 -10.32 0.69 10.33
CA ALA A 176 -10.08 -0.63 10.88
C ALA A 176 -8.61 -0.85 11.24
N ILE A 177 -7.67 -0.47 10.38
CA ILE A 177 -6.23 -0.67 10.66
C ILE A 177 -5.75 0.16 11.85
N VAL A 178 -6.27 1.39 11.99
CA VAL A 178 -5.99 2.25 13.15
C VAL A 178 -6.51 1.60 14.44
N VAL A 179 -7.77 1.15 14.44
CA VAL A 179 -8.37 0.48 15.61
C VAL A 179 -7.64 -0.80 15.99
N GLN A 180 -7.20 -1.60 15.00
CA GLN A 180 -6.45 -2.83 15.29
C GLN A 180 -5.11 -2.54 15.96
N ARG A 181 -4.36 -1.54 15.48
CA ARG A 181 -3.10 -1.13 16.12
C ARG A 181 -3.29 -0.58 17.53
N GLU A 182 -4.40 0.11 17.80
CA GLU A 182 -4.72 0.54 19.17
C GLU A 182 -4.99 -0.63 20.09
N LYS A 183 -5.75 -1.64 19.64
CA LYS A 183 -5.98 -2.86 20.41
C LYS A 183 -4.67 -3.59 20.71
N ASP A 184 -3.78 -3.71 19.73
CA ASP A 184 -2.47 -4.33 19.92
C ASP A 184 -1.57 -3.56 20.89
N ALA A 185 -1.62 -2.23 20.87
CA ALA A 185 -0.89 -1.41 21.84
C ALA A 185 -1.39 -1.62 23.29
N LEU A 186 -2.65 -2.01 23.47
CA LEU A 186 -3.27 -2.26 24.78
C LEU A 186 -3.11 -3.71 25.27
N THR A 187 -2.80 -4.67 24.39
CA THR A 187 -2.60 -6.08 24.75
C THR A 187 -1.14 -6.42 25.12
N GLY A 188 -0.31 -5.41 25.35
CA GLY A 188 1.12 -5.58 25.68
C GLY A 188 2.04 -5.68 24.46
N GLY A 189 1.48 -5.59 23.25
CA GLY A 189 2.25 -5.43 22.02
C GLY A 189 2.67 -3.98 21.86
N HIS A 190 3.60 -3.48 22.67
CA HIS A 190 4.17 -2.17 22.40
C HIS A 190 4.93 -2.21 21.08
N ILE A 191 4.32 -1.64 20.04
CA ILE A 191 4.92 -1.49 18.70
C ILE A 191 6.15 -0.55 18.75
N ARG A 192 6.30 0.25 19.83
CA ARG A 192 7.24 1.38 19.89
C ARG A 192 8.23 1.40 21.07
N THR A 193 8.15 0.53 22.07
CA THR A 193 9.01 0.65 23.26
C THR A 193 10.12 -0.40 23.37
N GLU A 194 10.21 -1.39 22.48
CA GLU A 194 11.15 -2.51 22.66
C GLU A 194 12.08 -2.84 21.47
N LEU A 195 12.05 -2.11 20.34
CA LEU A 195 12.93 -2.40 19.18
C LEU A 195 13.59 -1.14 18.62
N ASP A 196 14.62 -0.70 19.33
CA ASP A 196 15.47 0.48 19.03
C ASP A 196 16.09 0.55 17.60
N PRO A 197 16.28 -0.53 16.81
CA PRO A 197 16.88 -0.37 15.46
C PRO A 197 15.94 0.20 14.39
N TYR A 198 14.62 -0.07 14.47
CA TYR A 198 13.67 0.28 13.40
C TYR A 198 13.00 1.64 13.63
N ILE A 199 12.87 2.05 14.89
CA ILE A 199 12.16 3.29 15.31
C ILE A 199 12.89 4.56 14.83
N ASN A 200 14.17 4.46 14.46
CA ASN A 200 14.98 5.57 13.99
C ASN A 200 15.42 5.42 12.52
N GLN A 201 14.80 4.53 11.73
CA GLN A 201 15.06 4.52 10.29
C GLN A 201 14.47 5.78 9.67
N GLU A 202 15.31 6.54 8.99
CA GLU A 202 14.86 7.71 8.24
C GLU A 202 13.84 7.27 7.19
N ASN A 203 12.75 8.03 7.15
CA ASN A 203 11.72 7.87 6.13
C ASN A 203 12.31 8.12 4.74
N VAL A 204 11.70 7.50 3.73
CA VAL A 204 12.12 7.68 2.34
C VAL A 204 12.01 9.15 1.92
N GLU A 205 13.08 9.69 1.33
CA GLU A 205 13.08 11.03 0.77
C GLU A 205 12.24 11.11 -0.52
N LYS A 206 11.64 12.28 -0.77
CA LYS A 206 10.79 12.52 -1.94
C LYS A 206 11.47 12.17 -3.27
N SER A 207 12.72 12.59 -3.45
CA SER A 207 13.51 12.33 -4.67
C SER A 207 13.81 10.83 -4.86
N HIS A 208 14.09 10.13 -3.77
CA HIS A 208 14.32 8.70 -3.79
C HIS A 208 13.04 7.93 -4.14
N ALA A 209 11.91 8.32 -3.55
CA ALA A 209 10.61 7.75 -3.86
C ALA A 209 10.23 7.95 -5.34
N GLU A 210 10.46 9.16 -5.88
CA GLU A 210 10.22 9.46 -7.29
C GLU A 210 11.09 8.60 -8.21
N ASN A 211 12.37 8.40 -7.88
CA ASN A 211 13.24 7.52 -8.66
C ASN A 211 12.75 6.06 -8.62
N ALA A 212 12.39 5.56 -7.43
CA ALA A 212 11.92 4.18 -7.26
C ALA A 212 10.66 3.87 -8.09
N ILE A 213 9.63 4.74 -8.03
CA ILE A 213 8.41 4.52 -8.81
C ILE A 213 8.66 4.62 -10.32
N ASN A 214 9.55 5.51 -10.76
CA ASN A 214 9.86 5.66 -12.18
C ASN A 214 10.72 4.50 -12.71
N GLN A 215 11.56 3.88 -11.90
CA GLN A 215 12.28 2.66 -12.28
C GLN A 215 11.31 1.49 -12.52
N PHE A 216 10.31 1.33 -11.65
CA PHE A 216 9.26 0.32 -11.86
C PHE A 216 8.43 0.60 -13.12
N VAL A 217 8.04 1.87 -13.37
CA VAL A 217 7.35 2.24 -14.62
C VAL A 217 8.18 1.91 -15.86
N LYS A 218 9.49 2.15 -15.83
CA LYS A 218 10.37 1.78 -16.96
C LYS A 218 10.32 0.29 -17.24
N ALA A 219 10.35 -0.57 -16.21
CA ALA A 219 10.22 -2.00 -16.38
C ALA A 219 8.88 -2.38 -17.04
N ILE A 220 7.76 -1.78 -16.62
CA ILE A 220 6.43 -1.98 -17.25
C ILE A 220 6.45 -1.56 -18.73
N GLN A 221 7.01 -0.40 -19.05
CA GLN A 221 7.08 0.12 -20.41
C GLN A 221 7.95 -0.76 -21.32
N HIS A 222 9.10 -1.25 -20.82
CA HIS A 222 9.96 -2.18 -21.54
C HIS A 222 9.26 -3.51 -21.84
N SER A 223 8.56 -4.06 -20.85
CA SER A 223 7.78 -5.29 -21.03
C SER A 223 6.65 -5.10 -22.04
N SER A 224 5.91 -3.99 -21.95
CA SER A 224 4.82 -3.65 -22.88
C SER A 224 5.29 -3.48 -24.33
N GLY A 225 6.44 -2.81 -24.54
CA GLY A 225 7.02 -2.64 -25.88
C GLY A 225 7.52 -3.96 -26.49
N THR A 226 8.02 -4.87 -25.66
CA THR A 226 8.44 -6.20 -26.09
C THR A 226 7.24 -7.06 -26.53
N ALA A 227 6.14 -7.01 -25.77
CA ALA A 227 4.90 -7.70 -26.12
C ALA A 227 4.32 -7.22 -27.46
N GLN A 228 4.29 -5.91 -27.70
CA GLN A 228 3.83 -5.33 -28.97
C GLN A 228 4.71 -5.74 -30.16
N THR A 229 6.03 -5.84 -29.96
CA THR A 229 6.97 -6.25 -31.01
C THR A 229 6.80 -7.73 -31.38
N ASN A 230 6.58 -8.60 -30.39
CA ASN A 230 6.36 -10.03 -30.62
C ASN A 230 5.03 -10.32 -31.33
N LEU A 231 3.97 -9.57 -31.02
CA LEU A 231 2.68 -9.64 -31.71
C LEU A 231 2.76 -9.17 -33.17
N ALA A 232 3.59 -8.17 -33.47
CA ALA A 232 3.82 -7.70 -34.83
C ALA A 232 4.63 -8.68 -35.69
N LEU A 233 5.45 -9.54 -35.07
CA LEU A 233 6.25 -10.56 -35.75
C LEU A 233 5.48 -11.87 -35.97
N ALA A 234 4.45 -12.16 -35.16
CA ALA A 234 3.59 -13.33 -35.28
C ALA A 234 2.44 -13.14 -36.29
N GLY A 235 2.73 -12.56 -37.46
CA GLY A 235 1.74 -12.24 -38.50
C GLY A 235 0.78 -13.40 -38.86
N PRO A 236 -0.39 -13.09 -39.45
CA PRO A 236 -1.51 -14.02 -39.53
C PRO A 236 -1.10 -15.31 -40.25
N GLU A 237 -1.22 -16.44 -39.54
CA GLU A 237 -1.19 -17.76 -40.16
C GLU A 237 -2.25 -17.79 -41.26
N GLN A 238 -1.81 -18.04 -42.50
CA GLN A 238 -2.67 -18.26 -43.66
C GLN A 238 -3.35 -19.62 -43.60
#